data_AF-A0A0B0IHM7-F1
#
_entry.id   AF-A0A0B0IHM7-F1
#
_cell.length_a   1.000
_cell.length_b   1.000
_cell.length_c   1.000
_cell.angle_alpha   90.00
_cell.angle_beta   90.00
_cell.angle_gamma   90.00
#
_symmetry.space_group_name_H-M   'P 1'
#
loop_
_entity.id
_entity.type
_entity.pdbx_description
1 polymer ?
#
loop_
_entity_poly.entity_id
_entity_poly.type
_entity_poly.pdbx_seq_one_letter_code
_entity_poly.pdbx_strand_id
1 'polypeptide(L)' 'MTNTYKSKGLARLDHNLLVETRERALTLQLDQKFIELIEKEIKLREKSDINSSINLQET' A
#
# COMPACT_ATOMS: atom_id res chain seq x y z
N MET A 1 3.67 -4.15 23.52
CA MET A 1 3.33 -2.76 23.16
C MET A 1 2.83 -2.76 21.72
N THR A 2 1.52 -2.69 21.49
CA THR A 2 0.96 -2.64 20.13
C THR A 2 1.10 -1.21 19.61
N ASN A 3 2.07 -1.02 18.72
CA ASN A 3 2.37 0.27 18.12
C ASN A 3 1.21 0.64 17.17
N THR A 4 0.15 1.21 17.73
CA THR A 4 -1.02 1.70 16.99
C THR A 4 -0.64 3.00 16.31
N TYR A 5 0.17 2.89 15.25
CA TYR A 5 0.23 3.94 14.24
C TYR A 5 -1.19 4.10 13.71
N LYS A 6 -1.90 5.14 14.17
CA LYS A 6 -3.08 5.64 13.46
C LYS A 6 -2.59 5.93 12.06
N SER A 7 -2.80 5.00 11.14
CA SER A 7 -2.41 5.17 9.75
C SER A 7 -3.00 6.49 9.27
N LYS A 8 -2.21 7.32 8.61
CA LYS A 8 -2.63 8.60 8.04
C LYS A 8 -2.42 8.53 6.53
N GLY A 9 -3.19 9.31 5.76
CA GLY A 9 -3.10 9.32 4.30
C GLY A 9 -3.43 7.96 3.68
N LEU A 10 -2.66 7.57 2.66
CA LEU A 10 -2.88 6.35 1.86
C LEU A 10 -2.82 5.06 2.69
N ALA A 11 -2.07 5.04 3.79
CA ALA A 11 -1.97 3.90 4.71
C ALA A 11 -3.30 3.51 5.39
N ARG A 12 -4.33 4.36 5.32
CA ARG A 12 -5.68 4.07 5.83
C ARG A 12 -6.57 3.33 4.84
N LEU A 13 -6.26 3.42 3.57
CA LEU A 13 -7.08 2.86 2.51
C LEU A 13 -6.88 1.35 2.45
N ASP A 14 -7.92 0.63 2.03
CA ASP A 14 -7.80 -0.78 1.72
C ASP A 14 -6.82 -1.01 0.55
N HIS A 15 -6.13 -2.15 0.54
CA HIS A 15 -5.19 -2.48 -0.52
C HIS A 15 -5.89 -2.54 -1.89
N ASN A 16 -7.06 -3.17 -1.98
CA ASN A 16 -7.80 -3.25 -3.24
C ASN A 16 -8.21 -1.86 -3.74
N LEU A 17 -8.61 -0.98 -2.82
CA LEU A 17 -8.94 0.41 -3.14
C LEU A 17 -7.73 1.18 -3.67
N LEU A 18 -6.52 0.94 -3.14
CA LEU A 18 -5.29 1.55 -3.65
C LEU A 18 -4.98 1.08 -5.08
N VAL A 19 -5.13 -0.22 -5.35
CA VAL A 19 -4.92 -0.80 -6.69
C VAL A 19 -5.92 -0.21 -7.69
N GLU A 20 -7.21 -0.20 -7.36
CA GLU A 20 -8.25 0.39 -8.21
C GLU A 20 -8.02 1.88 -8.46
N THR A 21 -7.60 2.62 -7.42
CA THR A 21 -7.30 4.05 -7.54
C THR A 21 -6.13 4.30 -8.50
N ARG A 22 -5.08 3.47 -8.45
CA ARG A 22 -3.95 3.55 -9.38
C ARG A 22 -4.41 3.35 -10.82
N GLU A 23 -5.20 2.33 -11.08
CA GLU A 23 -5.71 2.03 -12.44
C GLU A 23 -6.54 3.19 -12.99
N ARG A 24 -7.47 3.72 -12.18
CA ARG A 24 -8.27 4.89 -12.56
C ARG A 24 -7.42 6.13 -12.78
N ALA A 25 -6.41 6.37 -11.95
CA ALA A 25 -5.51 7.50 -12.10
C ALA A 25 -4.72 7.44 -13.41
N LEU A 26 -4.29 6.23 -13.82
CA LEU A 26 -3.65 5.99 -15.13
C LEU A 26 -4.63 6.23 -16.29
N THR A 27 -5.87 5.72 -16.20
CA THR A 27 -6.90 5.94 -17.24
C THR A 27 -7.23 7.42 -17.43
N LEU A 28 -7.29 8.17 -16.33
CA LEU A 28 -7.60 9.60 -16.35
C LEU A 28 -6.38 10.49 -16.64
N GLN A 29 -5.19 9.91 -16.83
CA GLN A 29 -3.94 10.64 -17.03
C GLN A 29 -3.71 11.70 -15.95
N LEU A 30 -3.94 11.32 -14.68
CA LEU A 30 -3.69 12.21 -13.55
C LEU A 30 -2.19 12.48 -13.39
N ASP A 31 -1.87 13.42 -12.51
CA ASP A 31 -0.50 13.79 -12.18
C ASP A 31 0.38 12.56 -11.85
N GLN A 32 1.54 12.50 -12.50
CA GLN A 32 2.45 11.36 -12.39
C GLN A 32 2.95 11.15 -10.95
N LYS A 33 3.20 12.25 -10.22
CA LYS A 33 3.68 12.18 -8.83
C LYS A 33 2.61 11.64 -7.90
N PHE A 34 1.33 11.92 -8.15
CA PHE A 34 0.22 11.29 -7.44
C PHE A 34 0.20 9.77 -7.64
N ILE A 35 0.35 9.31 -8.88
CA ILE A 35 0.37 7.88 -9.22
C ILE A 35 1.55 7.17 -8.52
N GLU A 36 2.74 7.78 -8.54
CA GLU A 36 3.94 7.25 -7.87
C GLU A 36 3.75 7.08 -6.35
N LEU A 37 3.05 8.00 -5.70
CA LEU A 37 2.76 7.90 -4.27
C LEU A 37 1.86 6.70 -3.95
N ILE A 38 0.86 6.42 -4.79
CA ILE A 38 0.00 5.24 -4.65
C ILE A 38 0.82 3.96 -4.86
N GLU A 39 1.62 3.90 -5.93
CA GLU A 39 2.46 2.73 -6.21
C GLU A 39 3.46 2.43 -5.10
N LYS A 40 4.04 3.48 -4.50
CA LYS A 40 4.96 3.33 -3.38
C LYS A 40 4.28 2.71 -2.16
N GLU A 41 3.05 3.14 -1.86
CA GLU A 41 2.26 2.56 -0.76
C GLU A 41 1.90 1.09 -1.03
N ILE A 42 1.47 0.74 -2.25
CA ILE A 42 1.16 -0.64 -2.64
C ILE A 42 2.39 -1.55 -2.43
N LYS A 43 3.55 -1.14 -2.94
CA LYS A 43 4.82 -1.89 -2.80
C LYS A 43 5.26 -2.04 -1.35
N LEU A 44 4.99 -1.04 -0.50
CA LEU A 44 5.31 -1.13 0.93
C LEU A 44 4.49 -2.22 1.62
N ARG A 45 3.22 -2.39 1.24
CA ARG A 45 2.34 -3.43 1.79
C ARG A 45 2.75 -4.82 1.34
N GLU A 46 2.99 -5.01 0.05
CA GLU A 46 3.45 -6.29 -0.50
C GLU A 46 4.75 -6.77 0.18
N LYS A 47 5.70 -5.85 0.42
CA LYS A 47 6.92 -6.17 1.18
C LYS A 47 6.64 -6.52 2.63
N SER A 48 5.69 -5.83 3.28
CA SER A 48 5.27 -6.14 4.64
C SER A 48 4.67 -7.54 4.72
N ASP A 49 3.77 -7.88 3.80
CA ASP A 49 3.06 -9.16 3.77
C ASP A 49 4.02 -10.34 3.59
N ILE A 50 5.02 -10.18 2.71
CA ILE A 50 6.11 -11.16 2.50
C ILE A 50 6.88 -11.36 3.81
N ASN A 51 7.28 -10.28 4.48
CA ASN A 51 8.05 -10.38 5.73
C ASN A 51 7.26 -11.04 6.86
N SER A 52 5.95 -10.77 6.97
CA SER A 52 5.09 -11.47 7.94
C SER A 52 4.87 -12.94 7.61
N SER A 53 4.89 -13.32 6.32
CA SER A 53 4.71 -14.72 5.90
C SER A 53 5.96 -15.57 6.17
N ILE A 54 7.16 -15.00 6.00
CA ILE A 54 8.44 -15.68 6.29
C ILE A 54 8.58 -15.95 7.79
N ASN A 55 8.14 -15.02 8.64
CA ASN A 55 8.32 -15.10 10.09
C ASN A 55 7.39 -16.12 10.80
N LEU A 56 6.40 -16.68 10.08
CA LEU A 56 5.50 -17.72 10.59
C LEU A 56 6.00 -19.16 10.28
N GLN A 57 7.04 -19.31 9.46
CA GLN A 57 7.61 -20.62 9.11
C GLN A 57 8.80 -21.03 10.01
N GLU A 58 9.33 -20.13 10.85
CA GLU A 58 10.49 -20.37 11.72
C GLU A 58 10.15 -20.61 13.21
N THR A 59 8.87 -20.82 13.55
CA THR A 59 8.41 -21.26 14.89
C THR A 59 7.71 -22.59 14.82
#